data_AF-A0A1J4WMK6-F1
#
_entry.id   AF-A0A1J4WMK6-F1
#
_cell.length_a   1.000
_cell.length_b   1.000
_cell.length_c   1.000
_cell.angle_alpha   90.00
_cell.angle_beta   90.00
_cell.angle_gamma   90.00
#
_symmetry.space_group_name_H-M   'P 1'
#
loop_
_entity.id
_entity.type
_entity.pdbx_description
1 polymer ?
#
loop_
_entity_poly.entity_id
_entity_poly.type
_entity_poly.pdbx_seq_one_letter_code
_entity_poly.pdbx_strand_id
1 'polypeptide(L)'
;MPQFIVPQFIDVEDKIIGPITVRQFIMGVVAVLFIFLAYKLADTALFIIEAILIFGVYVLFAFVKINGQKFHIFLLSIIRSLTRAQLRVWNKNFKLNTVKSKDSKVKENKDAPVLINKIHPPKSTLSSLTLMVDTGGKYRPEEVLKKKTK
;
A
#
# COMPACT_ATOMS: atom_id res chain seq x y z
N MET A 1 -17.71 -14.16 -25.98
CA MET A 1 -17.27 -13.24 -24.91
C MET A 1 -16.03 -12.54 -25.41
N PRO A 2 -15.97 -11.19 -25.44
CA PRO A 2 -14.76 -10.50 -25.88
C PRO A 2 -13.63 -10.75 -24.88
N GLN A 3 -12.48 -11.20 -25.37
CA GLN A 3 -11.30 -11.49 -24.56
C GLN A 3 -10.42 -10.25 -24.54
N PHE A 4 -10.31 -9.60 -23.38
CA PHE A 4 -9.46 -8.43 -23.22
C PHE A 4 -8.00 -8.87 -23.08
N ILE A 5 -7.13 -8.28 -23.89
CA ILE A 5 -5.69 -8.43 -23.74
C ILE A 5 -5.24 -7.70 -22.48
N VAL A 6 -4.63 -8.41 -21.55
CA VAL A 6 -4.03 -7.83 -20.35
C VAL A 6 -2.62 -7.36 -20.71
N PRO A 7 -2.31 -6.06 -20.64
CA PRO A 7 -0.96 -5.59 -20.88
C PRO A 7 -0.01 -6.13 -19.81
N GLN A 8 1.07 -6.79 -20.24
CA GLN A 8 2.00 -7.50 -19.35
C GLN A 8 3.06 -6.60 -18.71
N PHE A 9 3.22 -5.35 -19.19
CA PHE A 9 4.28 -4.43 -18.77
C PHE A 9 3.77 -3.17 -18.05
N ILE A 10 2.68 -3.27 -17.28
CA ILE A 10 2.20 -2.13 -16.49
C ILE A 10 3.12 -1.75 -15.31
N ASP A 11 3.93 -2.71 -14.84
CA ASP A 11 4.74 -2.56 -13.62
C ASP A 11 6.18 -2.08 -13.90
N VAL A 12 6.60 -2.03 -15.16
CA VAL A 12 7.94 -1.62 -15.55
C VAL A 12 7.95 -0.12 -15.84
N GLU A 13 8.76 0.64 -15.09
CA GLU A 13 8.94 2.07 -15.38
C GLU A 13 9.53 2.29 -16.78
N ASP A 14 9.04 3.33 -17.44
CA ASP A 14 9.61 3.79 -18.72
C ASP A 14 11.09 4.14 -18.56
N LYS A 15 11.88 3.61 -19.49
CA LYS A 15 13.32 3.85 -19.60
C LYS A 15 13.55 4.88 -20.69
N ILE A 16 14.26 5.96 -20.37
CA ILE A 16 14.52 7.06 -21.33
C ILE A 16 15.80 6.76 -22.12
N ILE A 17 16.89 6.43 -21.41
CA ILE A 17 18.22 6.25 -22.02
C ILE A 17 18.77 4.90 -21.56
N GLY A 18 18.69 3.92 -22.46
CA GLY A 18 19.15 2.54 -22.19
C GLY A 18 18.48 1.96 -20.94
N PRO A 19 19.23 1.65 -19.86
CA PRO A 19 18.67 1.08 -18.63
C PRO A 19 18.11 2.11 -17.64
N ILE A 20 18.25 3.42 -17.88
CA ILE A 20 17.92 4.48 -16.92
C ILE A 20 16.44 4.86 -16.99
N THR A 21 15.73 4.79 -15.86
CA THR A 21 14.33 5.21 -15.75
C THR A 21 14.19 6.73 -15.62
N VAL A 22 13.01 7.28 -15.95
CA VAL A 22 12.71 8.72 -15.82
C VAL A 22 13.10 9.26 -14.44
N ARG A 23 12.78 8.50 -13.38
CA ARG A 23 13.09 8.87 -12.00
C ARG A 23 14.60 8.96 -11.75
N GLN A 24 15.35 7.97 -12.23
CA GLN A 24 16.81 7.91 -12.07
C GLN A 24 17.52 9.04 -12.82
N PHE A 25 16.97 9.41 -13.99
CA PHE A 25 17.45 10.55 -14.76
C PHE A 25 17.25 11.86 -13.99
N ILE A 26 16.04 12.14 -13.49
CA ILE A 26 15.76 13.35 -12.71
C ILE A 26 16.63 13.42 -11.46
N MET A 27 16.79 12.31 -10.73
CA MET A 27 17.70 12.23 -9.58
C MET A 27 19.16 12.52 -9.98
N GLY A 28 19.58 12.10 -11.17
CA GLY A 28 20.92 12.35 -11.70
C GLY A 28 21.15 13.83 -12.01
N VAL A 29 20.18 14.49 -12.64
CA VAL A 29 20.24 15.94 -12.89
C VAL A 29 20.38 16.72 -11.57
N VAL A 30 19.60 16.34 -10.56
CA VAL A 30 19.69 16.94 -9.21
C VAL A 30 21.07 16.70 -8.59
N ALA A 31 21.60 15.47 -8.65
CA ALA A 31 22.93 15.16 -8.12
C ALA A 31 24.05 15.95 -8.82
N VAL A 32 24.00 16.05 -10.15
CA VAL A 32 24.97 16.85 -10.93
C VAL A 32 24.88 18.33 -10.55
N LEU A 33 23.68 18.87 -10.33
CA LEU A 33 23.51 20.25 -9.87
C LEU A 33 24.17 20.48 -8.51
N PHE A 34 23.99 19.56 -7.56
CA PHE A 34 24.64 19.66 -6.25
C PHE A 34 26.16 19.51 -6.33
N ILE A 35 26.68 18.59 -7.15
CA ILE A 35 28.12 18.44 -7.39
C ILE A 35 28.70 19.71 -8.03
N PHE A 36 27.98 20.33 -8.97
CA PHE A 36 28.38 21.60 -9.56
C PHE A 36 28.40 22.75 -8.54
N LEU A 37 27.43 22.80 -7.63
CA LEU A 37 27.42 23.75 -6.53
C LEU A 37 28.61 23.53 -5.59
N ALA A 38 28.88 22.28 -5.22
CA ALA A 38 30.04 21.91 -4.41
C ALA A 38 31.35 22.35 -5.09
N TYR A 39 31.47 22.13 -6.41
CA TYR A 39 32.64 22.58 -7.19
C TYR A 39 32.82 24.10 -7.17
N LYS A 40 31.73 24.87 -7.13
CA LYS A 40 31.80 26.34 -7.12
C LYS A 40 32.05 26.94 -5.74
N LEU A 41 31.60 26.29 -4.67
CA LEU A 41 31.63 26.85 -3.31
C LEU A 41 32.74 26.26 -2.43
N ALA A 42 33.18 25.03 -2.69
CA ALA A 42 34.14 24.32 -1.85
C ALA A 42 35.57 24.38 -2.39
N ASP A 43 36.54 24.23 -1.49
CA ASP A 43 37.95 24.00 -1.86
C ASP A 43 38.14 22.60 -2.46
N THR A 44 39.21 22.37 -3.21
CA THR A 44 39.44 21.14 -4.01
C THR A 44 39.32 19.87 -3.17
N ALA A 45 39.87 19.88 -1.95
CA ALA A 45 39.80 18.73 -1.03
C ALA A 45 38.36 18.47 -0.53
N LEU A 46 37.64 19.53 -0.14
CA LEU A 46 36.26 19.43 0.31
C LEU A 46 35.33 19.00 -0.83
N PHE A 47 35.54 19.54 -2.03
CA PHE A 47 34.80 19.18 -3.22
C PHE A 47 34.87 17.67 -3.51
N ILE A 48 36.05 17.06 -3.42
CA ILE A 48 36.22 15.62 -3.69
C ILE A 48 35.39 14.80 -2.70
N ILE A 49 35.43 15.16 -1.41
CA ILE A 49 34.68 14.46 -0.36
C ILE A 49 33.17 14.61 -0.58
N GLU A 50 32.70 15.83 -0.81
CA GLU A 50 31.29 16.10 -1.07
C GLU A 50 30.79 15.42 -2.35
N ALA A 51 31.57 15.46 -3.43
CA ALA A 51 31.22 14.83 -4.69
C ALA A 51 31.06 13.31 -4.54
N ILE A 52 31.99 12.65 -3.82
CA ILE A 52 31.89 11.21 -3.52
C ILE A 52 30.64 10.92 -2.70
N LEU A 53 30.36 11.73 -1.68
CA LEU A 53 29.20 11.54 -0.80
C LEU A 53 27.87 11.73 -1.57
N ILE A 54 27.75 12.81 -2.35
CA ILE A 54 26.57 13.10 -3.17
C ILE A 54 26.37 12.01 -4.22
N PHE A 55 27.44 11.60 -4.90
CA PHE A 55 27.36 10.53 -5.89
C PHE A 55 26.97 9.19 -5.27
N GLY A 56 27.53 8.85 -4.10
CA GLY A 56 27.16 7.65 -3.36
C GLY A 56 25.69 7.62 -2.96
N VAL A 57 25.15 8.74 -2.46
CA VAL A 57 23.72 8.89 -2.15
C VAL A 57 22.87 8.74 -3.40
N TYR A 58 23.27 9.35 -4.52
CA TYR A 58 22.58 9.20 -5.79
C TYR A 58 22.49 7.73 -6.22
N VAL A 59 23.60 7.01 -6.23
CA VAL A 59 23.65 5.61 -6.65
C VAL A 59 22.75 4.75 -5.75
N LEU A 60 22.80 4.97 -4.43
CA LEU A 60 21.98 4.27 -3.46
C LEU A 60 20.47 4.47 -3.71
N PHE A 61 20.02 5.70 -3.94
CA PHE A 61 18.59 5.99 -4.13
C PHE A 61 18.06 5.67 -5.54
N ALA A 62 18.92 5.80 -6.55
CA ALA A 62 18.54 5.61 -7.95
C ALA A 62 18.53 4.12 -8.35
N PHE A 63 19.58 3.37 -8.00
CA PHE A 63 19.80 2.03 -8.54
C PHE A 63 19.53 0.89 -7.56
N VAL A 64 19.69 1.11 -6.26
CA VAL A 64 19.52 0.02 -5.28
C VAL A 64 18.03 -0.32 -5.11
N LYS A 65 17.75 -1.61 -5.16
CA LYS A 65 16.45 -2.20 -4.90
C LYS A 65 16.62 -3.27 -3.82
N ILE A 66 15.73 -3.27 -2.84
CA ILE A 66 15.74 -4.22 -1.72
C ILE A 66 14.41 -4.97 -1.78
N ASN A 67 14.47 -6.30 -1.88
CA ASN A 67 13.29 -7.17 -2.01
C ASN A 67 12.32 -6.74 -3.12
N GLY A 68 12.85 -6.33 -4.28
CA GLY A 68 12.06 -5.85 -5.42
C GLY A 68 11.49 -4.42 -5.27
N GLN A 69 11.63 -3.79 -4.10
CA GLN A 69 11.18 -2.42 -3.86
C GLN A 69 12.31 -1.41 -4.07
N LYS A 70 11.94 -0.20 -4.50
CA LYS A 70 12.87 0.93 -4.64
C LYS A 70 13.38 1.36 -3.26
N PHE A 71 14.66 1.73 -3.15
CA PHE A 71 15.29 2.08 -1.87
C PHE A 71 14.50 3.12 -1.04
N HIS A 72 13.94 4.16 -1.68
CA HIS A 72 13.16 5.18 -0.96
C HIS A 72 11.90 4.63 -0.27
N ILE A 73 11.22 3.64 -0.85
CA ILE A 73 10.05 2.99 -0.24
C ILE A 73 10.47 2.11 0.93
N PHE A 74 11.58 1.39 0.75
CA PHE A 74 12.17 0.58 1.80
C PHE A 74 12.57 1.45 3.00
N LEU A 75 13.26 2.56 2.76
CA LEU A 75 13.67 3.50 3.80
C LEU A 75 12.45 4.11 4.53
N LEU A 76 11.42 4.51 3.78
CA LEU A 76 10.16 4.98 4.37
C LEU A 76 9.50 3.91 5.25
N SER A 77 9.59 2.64 4.85
CA SER A 77 9.07 1.51 5.61
C SER A 77 9.81 1.29 6.91
N ILE A 78 11.15 1.46 6.92
CA ILE A 78 11.96 1.44 8.15
C ILE A 78 11.54 2.56 9.09
N ILE A 79 11.49 3.80 8.60
CA ILE A 79 11.10 4.96 9.41
C ILE A 79 9.70 4.76 10.01
N ARG A 80 8.76 4.27 9.20
CA ARG A 80 7.40 3.95 9.65
C ARG A 80 7.37 2.80 10.66
N SER A 81 8.28 1.83 10.55
CA SER A 81 8.39 0.72 11.49
C SER A 81 8.92 1.19 12.84
N LEU A 82 9.90 2.09 12.85
CA LEU A 82 10.49 2.63 14.07
C LEU A 82 9.54 3.59 14.81
N THR A 83 8.75 4.37 14.07
CA THR A 83 7.79 5.33 14.63
C THR A 83 6.47 4.70 15.08
N ARG A 84 6.18 3.46 14.70
CA ARG A 84 4.94 2.77 15.07
C ARG A 84 5.01 2.23 16.49
N ALA A 85 3.98 2.53 17.28
CA ALA A 85 3.79 1.92 18.59
C ALA A 85 3.69 0.39 18.46
N GLN A 86 4.48 -0.35 19.27
CA GLN A 86 4.48 -1.81 19.28
C GLN A 86 3.20 -2.40 19.88
N LEU A 87 2.48 -1.61 20.69
CA LEU A 87 1.25 -2.06 21.34
C LEU A 87 0.08 -2.02 20.33
N ARG A 88 -0.30 -3.20 19.85
CA ARG A 88 -1.44 -3.37 18.95
C ARG A 88 -2.71 -3.57 19.76
N VAL A 89 -3.39 -2.47 20.11
CA VAL A 89 -4.67 -2.52 20.83
C VAL A 89 -5.81 -2.77 19.84
N TRP A 90 -6.61 -3.80 20.10
CA TRP A 90 -7.84 -4.03 19.35
C TRP A 90 -8.86 -2.92 19.66
N ASN A 91 -9.31 -2.21 18.63
CA ASN A 91 -10.34 -1.20 18.77
C ASN A 91 -11.54 -1.57 17.88
N LYS A 92 -12.64 -1.99 18.51
CA LYS A 92 -13.89 -2.40 17.85
C LYS A 92 -14.55 -1.25 17.06
N ASN A 93 -14.28 -0.01 17.45
CA ASN A 93 -14.78 1.20 16.80
C ASN A 93 -13.69 1.86 15.92
N PHE A 94 -12.65 1.12 15.53
CA PHE A 94 -11.64 1.65 14.64
C PHE A 94 -12.25 1.92 13.28
N LYS A 95 -12.61 3.18 13.04
CA LYS A 95 -12.82 3.66 11.68
C LYS A 95 -11.48 3.49 10.99
N LEU A 96 -11.41 2.55 10.05
CA LEU A 96 -10.29 2.45 9.13
C LEU A 96 -10.18 3.81 8.47
N ASN A 97 -9.21 4.62 8.92
CA ASN A 97 -8.67 5.66 8.06
C ASN A 97 -8.02 4.87 6.94
N THR A 98 -8.82 4.60 5.90
CA THR A 98 -8.38 3.97 4.68
C THR A 98 -7.11 4.68 4.30
N VAL A 99 -6.00 3.95 4.33
CA VAL A 99 -4.77 4.37 3.70
C VAL A 99 -5.21 4.80 2.32
N LYS A 100 -5.21 6.12 2.05
CA LYS A 100 -5.48 6.63 0.71
C LYS A 100 -4.34 6.10 -0.13
N SER A 101 -4.55 4.93 -0.72
CA SER A 101 -3.80 4.43 -1.86
C SER A 101 -3.88 5.56 -2.87
N LYS A 102 -2.76 6.24 -3.09
CA LYS A 102 -2.68 7.39 -4.00
C LYS A 102 -2.67 6.92 -5.47
N ASP A 103 -3.47 5.91 -5.78
CA ASP A 103 -3.66 5.32 -7.11
C ASP A 103 -5.15 5.03 -7.31
N SER A 104 -5.95 6.09 -7.25
CA SER A 104 -7.32 6.11 -7.80
C SER A 104 -7.70 7.56 -8.02
N LYS A 105 -7.17 8.17 -9.08
CA LYS A 105 -7.96 9.16 -9.82
C LYS A 105 -9.03 8.41 -10.60
N VAL A 106 -9.97 7.79 -9.88
CA VAL A 106 -11.28 7.49 -10.46
C VAL A 106 -12.12 8.69 -10.11
N LYS A 107 -12.57 9.39 -11.15
CA LYS A 107 -13.46 10.53 -11.08
C LYS A 107 -14.56 10.26 -10.06
N GLU A 108 -14.76 11.24 -9.20
CA GLU A 108 -15.95 11.43 -8.38
C GLU A 108 -17.18 11.31 -9.28
N ASN A 109 -17.76 10.12 -9.32
CA ASN A 109 -19.10 9.90 -9.82
C ASN A 109 -20.02 9.91 -8.60
N LYS A 110 -21.05 10.75 -8.65
CA LYS A 110 -21.95 11.10 -7.55
C LYS A 110 -22.95 9.98 -7.21
N ASP A 111 -22.48 8.75 -7.13
CA ASP A 111 -23.26 7.63 -6.61
C ASP A 111 -22.48 7.07 -5.43
N ALA A 112 -22.67 7.70 -4.27
CA ALA A 112 -22.21 7.15 -3.01
C ALA A 112 -22.74 5.71 -2.91
N PRO A 113 -21.88 4.69 -2.68
CA PRO A 113 -22.39 3.38 -2.35
C PRO A 113 -23.12 3.55 -1.03
N VAL A 114 -24.45 3.41 -1.06
CA VAL A 114 -25.30 3.33 0.11
C VAL A 114 -24.58 2.41 1.09
N LEU A 115 -24.26 2.94 2.27
CA LEU A 115 -23.71 2.16 3.36
C LEU A 115 -24.69 0.99 3.55
N ILE A 116 -24.31 -0.20 3.09
CA ILE A 116 -25.05 -1.41 3.41
C ILE A 116 -24.92 -1.49 4.91
N ASN A 117 -25.98 -1.07 5.59
CA ASN A 117 -26.15 -1.28 7.01
C ASN A 117 -26.00 -2.80 7.16
N LYS A 118 -24.85 -3.26 7.67
CA LYS A 118 -24.66 -4.68 7.92
C LYS A 118 -25.75 -5.03 8.91
N ILE A 119 -26.79 -5.68 8.41
CA ILE A 119 -27.85 -6.25 9.22
C ILE A 119 -27.12 -7.17 10.18
N HIS A 120 -27.00 -6.75 11.44
CA HIS A 120 -26.48 -7.62 12.47
C HIS A 120 -27.43 -8.81 12.51
N PRO A 121 -26.97 -10.03 12.18
CA PRO A 121 -27.85 -11.19 12.31
C PRO A 121 -28.33 -11.23 13.76
N PRO A 122 -29.63 -11.46 14.00
CA PRO A 122 -30.17 -11.49 15.34
C PRO A 122 -29.42 -12.53 16.17
N LYS A 123 -29.19 -12.26 17.46
CA LYS A 123 -28.44 -13.16 18.36
C LYS A 123 -28.95 -14.61 18.35
N SER A 124 -30.21 -14.82 17.96
CA SER A 124 -30.84 -16.14 17.82
C SER A 124 -30.18 -17.03 16.76
N THR A 125 -29.53 -16.47 15.74
CA THR A 125 -28.93 -17.26 14.65
C THR A 125 -27.74 -18.09 15.13
N LEU A 126 -26.92 -17.57 16.04
CA LEU A 126 -25.79 -18.32 16.61
C LEU A 126 -26.27 -19.47 17.48
N SER A 127 -27.29 -19.23 18.32
CA SER A 127 -27.88 -20.29 19.16
C SER A 127 -28.52 -21.40 18.32
N SER A 128 -29.20 -21.06 17.22
CA SER A 128 -29.74 -22.09 16.31
C SER A 128 -28.66 -22.90 15.61
N LEU A 129 -27.53 -22.28 15.26
CA LEU A 129 -26.40 -22.98 14.65
C LEU A 129 -25.68 -23.88 15.67
N THR A 130 -25.48 -23.40 16.90
CA THR A 130 -24.97 -24.24 18.01
C THR A 130 -25.88 -25.44 18.25
N LEU A 131 -27.20 -25.21 18.35
CA LEU A 131 -28.14 -26.30 18.58
C LEU A 131 -28.19 -27.31 17.42
N MET A 132 -28.02 -26.84 16.18
CA MET A 132 -27.91 -27.72 15.01
C MET A 132 -26.64 -28.58 15.04
N VAL A 133 -25.51 -28.01 15.46
CA VAL A 133 -24.23 -28.74 15.60
C VAL A 133 -24.32 -29.76 16.75
N ASP A 134 -24.80 -29.34 17.93
CA ASP A 134 -24.93 -30.19 19.12
C ASP A 134 -25.92 -31.35 18.89
N THR A 135 -26.94 -31.15 18.06
CA THR A 135 -27.93 -32.17 17.73
C THR A 135 -27.58 -33.00 16.49
N GLY A 136 -26.37 -32.83 15.94
CA GLY A 136 -25.90 -33.59 14.78
C GLY A 136 -26.78 -33.39 13.54
N GLY A 137 -27.34 -32.20 13.36
CA GLY A 137 -28.20 -31.86 12.22
C GLY A 137 -29.67 -32.28 12.36
N LYS A 138 -30.11 -32.77 13.53
CA LYS A 138 -31.54 -33.07 13.78
C LYS A 138 -32.38 -31.81 13.99
N TYR A 139 -31.79 -30.72 14.49
CA TYR A 139 -32.49 -29.45 14.68
C TYR A 139 -32.47 -28.60 13.40
N ARG A 140 -33.66 -28.26 12.87
CA ARG A 140 -33.84 -27.36 11.72
C ARG A 140 -34.57 -26.08 12.13
N PRO A 141 -33.89 -24.93 12.16
CA PRO A 141 -34.49 -23.67 12.62
C PRO A 141 -35.65 -23.19 11.74
N GLU A 142 -35.66 -23.53 10.45
CA GLU A 142 -36.74 -23.17 9.53
C GLU A 142 -38.11 -23.80 9.86
N GLU A 143 -38.13 -25.00 10.45
CA GLU A 143 -39.37 -25.71 10.78
C GLU A 143 -40.05 -25.11 12.03
N VAL A 144 -39.24 -24.65 13.00
CA VAL A 144 -39.72 -24.05 14.25
C VAL A 144 -40.31 -22.65 14.01
N LEU A 145 -39.73 -21.87 13.09
CA LEU A 145 -40.21 -20.53 12.77
C LEU A 145 -41.56 -20.54 12.03
N LYS A 146 -41.82 -21.54 11.17
CA LYS A 146 -43.12 -21.73 10.48
C LYS A 146 -44.26 -22.11 11.43
N LYS A 147 -43.96 -22.74 12.57
CA LYS A 147 -44.97 -23.19 13.55
C LYS A 147 -45.46 -22.07 14.48
N LYS A 148 -44.72 -20.95 14.56
CA LYS A 148 -45.07 -19.77 15.37
C LYS A 148 -45.94 -18.73 14.64
N THR A 149 -46.09 -18.85 13.33
CA THR A 149 -46.84 -17.91 12.47
C THR A 149 -48.25 -18.41 12.13
N LYS A 150 -48.72 -19.45 12.80
CA LYS A 150 -50.05 -20.05 12.68
C LYS A 150 -50.68 -20.12 14.06
#